data_AF-A0A0J8AYR1-F1
#
_entry.id   AF-A0A0J8AYR1-F1
#
_cell.length_a   1.000
_cell.length_b   1.000
_cell.length_c   1.000
_cell.angle_alpha   90.00
_cell.angle_beta   90.00
_cell.angle_gamma   90.00
#
_symmetry.space_group_name_H-M   'P 1'
#
loop_
_entity.id
_entity.type
_entity.pdbx_description
1 polymer ?
#
loop_
_entity_poly.entity_id
_entity_poly.type
_entity_poly.pdbx_seq_one_letter_code
_entity_poly.pdbx_strand_id
1 'polypeptide(L)'
;NYQDMTSIDSPMFTLERIQWQSSNSTDDGDIVDAATGNNALHIATTNRNIINYDLGSNAQNSIVISRRPEVVVQHIWCSPTSPLHILVSAQGYVSVLCYFVY
;
A
#
# COMPACT_ATOMS: atom_id res chain seq x y z
N ASN A 1 6.84 -29.90 -43.42
CA ASN A 1 7.25 -28.62 -42.80
C ASN A 1 6.26 -28.23 -41.73
N TYR A 2 6.27 -28.96 -40.61
CA TYR A 2 5.63 -28.50 -39.38
C TYR A 2 6.66 -27.59 -38.71
N GLN A 3 6.38 -26.29 -38.65
CA GLN A 3 7.21 -25.38 -37.88
C GLN A 3 6.91 -25.61 -36.40
N ASP A 4 7.98 -25.85 -35.66
CA ASP A 4 8.02 -26.05 -34.23
C ASP A 4 7.45 -24.81 -33.52
N MET A 5 6.41 -25.03 -32.74
CA MET A 5 5.71 -23.98 -31.98
C MET A 5 6.40 -23.85 -30.61
N THR A 6 7.68 -23.50 -30.61
CA THR A 6 8.49 -23.34 -29.39
C THR A 6 8.74 -21.86 -29.10
N SER A 7 7.83 -21.21 -28.37
CA SER A 7 8.21 -20.01 -27.58
C SER A 7 7.18 -19.64 -26.49
N ILE A 8 6.55 -20.63 -25.84
CA ILE A 8 5.73 -20.37 -24.63
C ILE A 8 6.61 -20.31 -23.36
N ASP A 9 7.94 -20.46 -23.48
CA ASP A 9 8.83 -20.66 -22.32
C ASP A 9 9.28 -19.38 -21.61
N SER A 10 8.81 -18.19 -22.00
CA SER A 10 9.03 -16.97 -21.21
C SER A 10 7.88 -16.76 -20.24
N PRO A 11 8.12 -16.66 -18.91
CA PRO A 11 7.04 -16.45 -17.96
C PRO A 11 6.34 -15.12 -18.26
N MET A 12 5.01 -15.15 -18.35
CA MET A 12 4.21 -13.94 -18.61
C MET A 12 4.31 -12.90 -17.48
N PHE A 13 4.83 -13.31 -16.32
CA PHE A 13 5.00 -12.46 -15.14
C PHE A 13 6.33 -12.79 -14.44
N THR A 14 7.02 -11.77 -13.97
CA THR A 14 8.16 -11.89 -13.07
C THR A 14 7.74 -11.40 -11.68
N LEU A 15 8.23 -12.07 -10.64
CA LEU A 15 8.11 -11.58 -9.27
C LEU A 15 9.37 -10.79 -8.96
N GLU A 16 9.22 -9.49 -8.77
CA GLU A 16 10.31 -8.61 -8.38
C GLU A 16 10.08 -8.08 -6.97
N ARG A 17 11.14 -8.06 -6.17
CA ARG A 17 11.11 -7.45 -4.84
C ARG A 17 11.31 -5.95 -5.00
N ILE A 18 10.28 -5.17 -4.69
CA ILE A 18 10.44 -3.72 -4.54
C ILE A 18 11.33 -3.48 -3.31
N GLN A 19 12.47 -2.82 -3.50
CA GLN A 19 13.28 -2.32 -2.40
C GLN A 19 12.64 -1.05 -1.83
N TRP A 20 11.64 -1.25 -1.00
CA TRP A 20 11.01 -0.19 -0.23
C TRP A 20 11.46 -0.24 1.23
N GLN A 21 11.71 0.94 1.80
CA GLN A 21 11.97 1.12 3.22
C GLN A 21 11.40 2.47 3.66
N SER A 22 10.61 2.48 4.74
CA SER A 22 10.14 3.73 5.33
C SER A 22 11.33 4.59 5.80
N SER A 23 11.25 5.91 5.56
CA SER A 23 12.17 6.89 6.13
C SER A 23 12.26 6.83 7.66
N ASN A 24 11.20 6.38 8.32
CA ASN A 24 11.07 6.35 9.78
C ASN A 24 10.77 4.93 10.30
N SER A 25 11.43 3.91 9.73
CA SER A 25 11.11 2.49 9.98
C SER A 25 10.98 2.07 11.46
N THR A 26 11.69 2.70 12.41
CA THR A 26 11.55 2.41 13.85
C THR A 26 10.23 2.93 14.45
N ASP A 27 9.68 4.01 13.90
CA ASP A 27 8.49 4.69 14.43
C ASP A 27 7.21 4.21 13.74
N ASP A 28 7.31 3.51 12.61
CA ASP A 28 6.15 3.02 11.87
C ASP A 28 5.68 1.62 12.30
N GLY A 29 6.55 0.80 12.87
CA GLY A 29 6.21 -0.56 13.29
C GLY A 29 6.07 -1.54 12.12
N ASP A 30 5.33 -2.62 12.34
CA ASP A 30 5.15 -3.70 11.35
C ASP A 30 4.08 -3.36 10.33
N ILE A 31 4.14 -3.99 9.15
CA ILE A 31 3.10 -3.89 8.12
C ILE A 31 1.88 -4.71 8.57
N VAL A 32 0.70 -4.09 8.48
CA VAL A 32 -0.60 -4.74 8.73
C VAL A 32 -1.25 -5.17 7.42
N ASP A 33 -1.33 -4.24 6.47
CA ASP A 33 -1.98 -4.45 5.18
C ASP A 33 -1.39 -3.52 4.12
N ALA A 34 -1.56 -3.87 2.85
CA ALA A 34 -1.08 -3.09 1.72
C ALA A 34 -2.08 -3.11 0.57
N ALA A 35 -2.28 -1.96 -0.05
CA ALA A 35 -3.16 -1.81 -1.21
C ALA A 35 -2.48 -0.96 -2.28
N THR A 36 -2.75 -1.27 -3.55
CA THR A 36 -2.24 -0.50 -4.69
C THR A 36 -3.37 0.21 -5.40
N GLY A 37 -3.11 1.42 -5.85
CA GLY A 37 -4.07 2.24 -6.60
C GLY A 37 -3.36 3.46 -7.19
N ASN A 38 -3.77 3.87 -8.40
CA ASN A 38 -3.25 5.07 -9.06
C ASN A 38 -1.70 5.23 -9.02
N ASN A 39 -0.97 4.18 -9.41
CA ASN A 39 0.51 4.15 -9.39
C ASN A 39 1.17 4.36 -8.02
N ALA A 40 0.44 4.12 -6.93
CA ALA A 40 0.95 4.16 -5.57
C ALA A 40 0.74 2.83 -4.85
N LEU A 41 1.66 2.53 -3.94
CA LEU A 41 1.54 1.50 -2.92
C LEU A 41 1.24 2.19 -1.59
N HIS A 42 0.12 1.82 -0.99
CA HIS A 42 -0.32 2.30 0.31
C HIS A 42 -0.09 1.19 1.33
N ILE A 43 0.58 1.50 2.43
CA ILE A 43 0.99 0.52 3.43
C ILE A 43 0.47 0.97 4.79
N ALA A 44 -0.39 0.17 5.39
CA ALA A 44 -0.85 0.39 6.75
C ALA A 44 0.09 -0.30 7.75
N THR A 45 0.37 0.37 8.86
CA THR A 45 1.31 -0.15 9.87
C THR A 45 0.70 -0.27 11.26
N THR A 46 1.34 -1.05 12.12
CA THR A 46 0.90 -1.26 13.51
C THR A 46 0.98 0.00 14.37
N ASN A 47 1.79 1.00 13.96
CA ASN A 47 1.78 2.32 14.59
C ASN A 47 0.69 3.27 14.09
N ARG A 48 -0.30 2.75 13.35
CA ARG A 48 -1.48 3.47 12.85
C ARG A 48 -1.10 4.56 11.85
N ASN A 49 -0.11 4.28 11.02
CA ASN A 49 0.27 5.13 9.89
C ASN A 49 -0.18 4.48 8.58
N ILE A 50 -0.47 5.32 7.59
CA ILE A 50 -0.48 4.96 6.18
C ILE A 50 0.76 5.58 5.56
N ILE A 51 1.61 4.73 4.99
CA ILE A 51 2.74 5.17 4.17
C ILE A 51 2.29 5.08 2.73
N ASN A 52 2.31 6.22 2.02
CA ASN A 52 2.10 6.24 0.58
C ASN A 52 3.46 6.25 -0.11
N TYR A 53 3.66 5.29 -1.00
CA TYR A 53 4.86 5.15 -1.81
C TYR A 53 4.49 5.27 -3.28
N ASP A 54 5.00 6.29 -3.95
CA ASP A 54 4.81 6.47 -5.39
C ASP A 54 5.75 5.53 -6.16
N LEU A 55 5.17 4.62 -6.94
CA LEU A 55 5.91 3.59 -7.68
C LEU A 55 6.68 4.16 -8.89
N GLY A 56 6.34 5.36 -9.36
CA GLY A 56 7.01 6.02 -10.48
C GLY A 56 8.18 6.92 -10.04
N SER A 57 8.05 7.60 -8.91
CA SER A 57 9.07 8.54 -8.42
C SER A 57 9.90 8.01 -7.24
N ASN A 58 9.49 6.90 -6.62
CA ASN A 58 10.01 6.40 -5.34
C ASN A 58 9.84 7.39 -4.18
N ALA A 59 9.03 8.44 -4.34
CA ALA A 59 8.73 9.37 -3.27
C ALA A 59 7.83 8.71 -2.22
N GLN A 60 7.99 9.13 -0.96
CA GLN A 60 7.19 8.61 0.14
C GLN A 60 6.64 9.72 1.03
N ASN A 61 5.46 9.48 1.59
CA ASN A 61 4.90 10.26 2.68
C ASN A 61 4.19 9.34 3.69
N SER A 62 4.03 9.81 4.92
CA SER A 62 3.36 9.06 5.99
C SER A 62 2.25 9.92 6.59
N ILE A 63 1.12 9.29 6.88
CA ILE A 63 -0.07 9.90 7.46
C ILE A 63 -0.43 9.12 8.72
N VAL A 64 -0.61 9.83 9.82
CA VAL A 64 -1.13 9.26 11.06
C VAL A 64 -2.63 9.11 10.95
N ILE A 65 -3.14 7.88 10.97
CA ILE A 65 -4.59 7.57 11.00
C ILE A 65 -5.17 7.94 12.37
N SER A 66 -4.46 7.58 13.45
CA SER A 66 -4.92 7.78 14.81
C SER A 66 -3.74 7.86 15.78
N ARG A 67 -3.85 8.73 16.78
CA ARG A 67 -2.93 8.79 17.93
C ARG A 67 -3.43 8.00 19.15
N ARG A 68 -4.61 7.39 19.05
CA ARG A 68 -5.20 6.57 20.11
C ARG A 68 -4.55 5.19 20.11
N PRO A 69 -3.90 4.77 21.21
CA PRO A 69 -3.16 3.51 21.25
C PRO A 69 -4.05 2.27 21.12
N GLU A 70 -5.33 2.37 21.48
CA GLU A 70 -6.30 1.28 21.38
C GLU A 70 -6.82 1.02 19.95
N VAL A 71 -6.51 1.91 18.99
CA VAL A 71 -6.92 1.72 17.59
C VAL A 71 -5.98 0.72 16.92
N VAL A 72 -6.55 -0.39 16.46
CA VAL A 72 -5.83 -1.42 15.73
C VAL A 72 -6.33 -1.43 14.29
N VAL A 73 -5.48 -1.00 13.34
CA VAL A 73 -5.79 -1.10 11.91
C VAL A 73 -5.87 -2.56 11.51
N GLN A 74 -6.80 -2.90 10.63
CA GLN A 74 -7.00 -4.27 10.14
C GLN A 74 -6.84 -4.36 8.63
N HIS A 75 -7.47 -3.43 7.90
CA HIS A 75 -7.51 -3.46 6.45
C HIS A 75 -7.51 -2.07 5.84
N ILE A 76 -6.96 -1.95 4.64
CA ILE A 76 -7.07 -0.76 3.81
C ILE A 76 -7.59 -1.08 2.41
N TRP A 77 -8.38 -0.18 1.85
CA TRP A 77 -8.80 -0.22 0.44
C TRP A 77 -8.49 1.11 -0.20
N CYS A 78 -7.92 1.07 -1.40
CA CYS A 78 -7.60 2.28 -2.16
C CYS A 78 -8.55 2.44 -3.34
N SER A 79 -8.86 3.68 -3.68
CA SER A 79 -9.55 3.94 -4.94
C SER A 79 -8.64 3.58 -6.11
N PRO A 80 -9.16 2.88 -7.14
CA PRO A 80 -8.38 2.60 -8.35
C PRO A 80 -8.05 3.88 -9.14
N THR A 81 -8.80 4.98 -8.93
CA THR A 81 -8.71 6.20 -9.73
C THR A 81 -8.26 7.44 -8.96
N SER A 82 -8.13 7.36 -7.64
CA SER A 82 -7.71 8.49 -6.81
C SER A 82 -6.63 8.02 -5.83
N PRO A 83 -5.43 8.62 -5.84
CA PRO A 83 -4.40 8.31 -4.87
C PRO A 83 -4.75 8.82 -3.47
N LEU A 84 -5.84 9.60 -3.35
CA LEU A 84 -6.21 10.31 -2.13
C LEU A 84 -7.38 9.69 -1.38
N HIS A 85 -7.98 8.63 -1.91
CA HIS A 85 -9.13 7.99 -1.29
C HIS A 85 -8.71 6.62 -0.77
N ILE A 86 -8.57 6.55 0.55
CA ILE A 86 -8.24 5.31 1.25
C ILE A 86 -9.30 5.09 2.32
N LEU A 87 -9.91 3.91 2.28
CA LEU A 87 -10.81 3.41 3.31
C LEU A 87 -9.99 2.57 4.29
N VAL A 88 -10.15 2.83 5.58
CA VAL A 88 -9.42 2.11 6.63
C VAL A 88 -10.41 1.41 7.55
N SER A 89 -10.28 0.09 7.72
CA SER A 89 -10.95 -0.65 8.80
C SER A 89 -10.05 -0.72 10.02
N ALA A 90 -10.59 -0.43 11.20
CA ALA A 90 -9.88 -0.55 12.45
C ALA A 90 -10.79 -1.12 13.56
N GLN A 91 -10.24 -1.95 14.43
CA GLN A 91 -10.94 -2.50 15.57
C GLN A 91 -11.42 -1.37 16.50
N GLY A 92 -12.70 -1.42 16.89
CA GLY A 92 -13.32 -0.42 17.77
C GLY A 92 -14.02 0.74 17.04
N TYR A 93 -13.94 0.82 15.71
CA TYR A 93 -14.63 1.84 14.90
C TYR A 93 -15.16 1.23 13.59
N VAL A 94 -16.24 1.80 13.04
CA VAL A 94 -16.64 1.53 11.65
C VAL A 94 -15.83 2.48 10.76
N SER A 95 -15.23 1.90 9.72
CA SER A 95 -14.45 2.47 8.63
C SER A 95 -14.23 3.99 8.60
N VAL A 96 -12.97 4.44 8.66
CA VAL A 96 -12.61 5.85 8.43
C VAL A 96 -12.34 6.05 6.94
N LEU A 97 -13.05 6.99 6.31
CA LEU A 97 -12.67 7.52 4.99
C LEU A 97 -11.64 8.63 5.23
N CYS A 98 -10.39 8.39 4.84
CA CYS A 98 -9.39 9.44 4.80
C CYS A 98 -9.51 10.18 3.46
N TYR A 99 -9.80 11.48 3.52
CA TYR A 99 -9.75 12.39 2.38
C TYR A 99 -8.54 13.31 2.55
N PHE A 100 -7.73 13.45 1.50
CA PHE A 100 -6.60 14.39 1.49
C PHE A 100 -6.93 15.59 0.61
N VAL A 101 -6.90 16.80 1.19
CA VAL A 101 -6.79 18.06 0.45
C VAL A 101 -5.32 18.48 0.55
N TYR A 102 -4.64 18.71 -0.59
CA TYR A 102 -3.34 19.39 -0.60
C TYR A 102 -3.54 20.90 -0.55
#